data_AF-A0A5M5MTH2-F1
#
_entry.id   AF-A0A5M5MTH2-F1
#
_cell.length_a   1.000
_cell.length_b   1.000
_cell.length_c   1.000
_cell.angle_alpha   90.00
_cell.angle_beta   90.00
_cell.angle_gamma   90.00
#
_symmetry.space_group_name_H-M   'P 1'
#
loop_
_entity.id
_entity.type
_entity.pdbx_description
1 polymer ?
#
loop_
_entity_poly.entity_id
_entity_poly.type
_entity_poly.pdbx_seq_one_letter_code
_entity_poly.pdbx_strand_id
1 'polypeptide(L)'
;MAKTWATKCCSGTYKNNYQLCCGIKAKYVYGLYSGKNFKENGLETLAGTIIYVFDWNGEAIKKYELNVPVTLISVDNKDEMLYAFSNMPDPELIRFKIK
;
A
#
# COMPACT_ATOMS: atom_id res chain seq x y z
N MET A 1 19.45 8.95 -11.98
CA MET A 1 18.87 7.87 -12.81
C MET A 1 17.87 7.11 -11.94
N ALA A 2 16.61 6.97 -12.36
CA ALA A 2 15.60 6.24 -11.59
C ALA A 2 15.67 4.75 -11.94
N LYS A 3 15.65 3.87 -10.94
CA LYS A 3 15.54 2.42 -11.13
C LYS A 3 14.08 2.03 -10.91
N THR A 4 13.43 1.53 -11.96
CA THR A 4 12.04 1.07 -11.90
C THR A 4 11.99 -0.45 -11.85
N TRP A 5 11.18 -1.01 -10.97
CA TRP A 5 10.87 -2.43 -10.95
C TRP A 5 9.45 -2.65 -11.42
N ALA A 6 9.25 -3.53 -12.40
CA ALA A 6 7.93 -4.10 -12.63
C ALA A 6 7.68 -5.09 -11.49
N THR A 7 6.87 -4.68 -10.50
CA THR A 7 6.46 -5.58 -9.42
C THR A 7 5.70 -6.76 -10.02
N LYS A 8 6.30 -7.96 -10.03
CA LYS A 8 5.64 -9.21 -10.41
C LYS A 8 4.65 -9.63 -9.31
N CYS A 9 3.62 -8.84 -9.06
CA CYS A 9 2.65 -9.15 -8.00
C CYS A 9 1.48 -10.01 -8.47
N CYS A 10 1.22 -10.12 -9.78
CA CYS A 10 0.35 -11.10 -10.46
C CYS A 10 0.27 -10.71 -11.95
N SER A 11 0.10 -11.69 -12.86
CA SER A 11 -0.16 -11.45 -14.28
C SER A 11 -1.49 -10.72 -14.46
N GLY A 12 -1.45 -9.39 -14.65
CA GLY A 12 -2.65 -8.55 -14.83
C GLY A 12 -2.63 -7.20 -14.10
N THR A 13 -1.67 -6.97 -13.20
CA THR A 13 -1.63 -5.77 -12.33
C THR A 13 -1.04 -4.52 -12.99
N TYR A 14 -0.51 -4.61 -14.21
CA TYR A 14 0.13 -3.53 -14.97
C TYR A 14 -0.81 -2.35 -15.36
N LYS A 15 -2.09 -2.41 -15.01
CA LYS A 15 -3.11 -1.38 -15.29
C LYS A 15 -3.62 -0.65 -14.04
N ASN A 16 -3.18 -1.03 -12.85
CA ASN A 16 -3.69 -0.49 -11.59
C ASN A 16 -2.71 0.55 -11.03
N ASN A 17 -3.20 1.77 -10.85
CA ASN A 17 -2.41 2.89 -10.34
C ASN A 17 -2.07 2.63 -8.87
N TYR A 18 -0.79 2.47 -8.56
CA TYR A 18 -0.31 2.50 -7.19
C TYR A 18 -0.37 3.95 -6.69
N GLN A 19 -1.16 4.24 -5.66
CA GLN A 19 -0.95 5.45 -4.90
C GLN A 19 0.24 5.20 -3.98
N LEU A 20 1.41 5.72 -4.36
CA LEU A 20 2.65 5.60 -3.58
C LEU A 20 2.59 6.52 -2.34
N CYS A 21 1.85 6.11 -1.32
CA CYS A 21 2.20 6.45 0.05
C CYS A 21 3.17 5.37 0.55
N CYS A 22 4.47 5.63 0.47
CA CYS A 22 5.49 4.68 0.89
C CYS A 22 5.94 4.98 2.32
N GLY A 23 5.71 4.02 3.21
CA GLY A 23 6.55 3.88 4.39
C GLY A 23 7.86 3.23 3.96
N ILE A 24 8.98 3.96 4.05
CA ILE A 24 10.31 3.42 3.76
C ILE A 24 11.01 3.14 5.08
N LYS A 25 11.49 1.90 5.27
CA LYS A 25 12.43 1.52 6.33
C LYS A 25 13.67 0.88 5.76
N ALA A 26 14.70 0.75 6.59
CA ALA A 26 16.00 0.23 6.17
C ALA A 26 15.93 -1.15 5.47
N LYS A 27 14.89 -1.96 5.73
CA LYS A 27 14.77 -3.32 5.18
C LYS A 27 13.67 -3.51 4.13
N TYR A 28 12.58 -2.73 4.21
CA TYR A 28 11.37 -3.00 3.45
C TYR A 28 10.70 -1.73 2.94
N VAL A 29 9.94 -1.89 1.85
CA VAL A 29 9.07 -0.88 1.27
C VAL A 29 7.63 -1.36 1.39
N TYR A 30 6.76 -0.53 1.96
CA TYR A 30 5.33 -0.81 2.09
C TYR A 30 4.56 -0.07 1.01
N GLY A 31 3.74 -0.79 0.23
CA GLY A 31 2.92 -0.25 -0.83
C GLY A 31 1.43 -0.50 -0.59
N LEU A 32 0.63 0.56 -0.60
CA LEU A 32 -0.82 0.48 -0.61
C LEU A 32 -1.32 0.12 -2.01
N TYR A 33 -2.22 -0.87 -2.08
CA TYR A 33 -2.79 -1.36 -3.31
C TYR A 33 -4.31 -1.38 -3.24
N SER A 34 -4.96 -0.71 -4.20
CA SER A 34 -6.41 -0.63 -4.30
C SER A 34 -7.05 -1.75 -5.12
N GLY A 35 -6.27 -2.41 -6.01
CA GLY A 35 -6.82 -3.39 -6.96
C GLY A 35 -7.69 -2.78 -8.06
N LYS A 36 -7.83 -1.45 -8.07
CA LYS A 36 -8.71 -0.68 -8.96
C LYS A 36 -7.92 0.02 -10.05
N ASN A 37 -8.57 0.33 -11.17
CA ASN A 37 -7.98 1.13 -12.24
C ASN A 37 -8.71 2.47 -12.36
N PHE A 38 -7.98 3.51 -12.77
CA PHE A 38 -8.50 4.87 -12.76
C PHE A 38 -9.61 5.07 -13.79
N LYS A 39 -9.54 4.36 -14.92
CA LYS A 39 -10.51 4.47 -16.00
C LYS A 39 -11.92 4.04 -15.54
N GLU A 40 -12.01 2.98 -14.75
CA GLU A 40 -13.29 2.41 -14.31
C GLU A 40 -13.72 2.92 -12.93
N ASN A 41 -12.77 3.24 -12.04
CA ASN A 41 -13.07 3.54 -10.64
C ASN A 41 -12.81 5.00 -10.23
N GLY A 42 -12.20 5.81 -11.09
CA GLY A 42 -11.91 7.22 -10.80
C GLY A 42 -11.16 7.42 -9.47
N LEU A 43 -11.69 8.30 -8.61
CA LEU A 43 -11.10 8.64 -7.32
C LEU A 43 -11.10 7.49 -6.31
N GLU A 44 -11.93 6.46 -6.49
CA GLU A 44 -11.90 5.30 -5.58
C GLU A 44 -10.58 4.52 -5.65
N THR A 45 -9.80 4.71 -6.72
CA THR A 45 -8.45 4.13 -6.84
C THR A 45 -7.50 4.64 -5.76
N LEU A 46 -7.81 5.78 -5.14
CA LEU A 46 -7.00 6.41 -4.11
C LEU A 46 -7.12 5.71 -2.74
N ALA A 47 -8.09 4.81 -2.59
CA ALA A 47 -8.30 4.06 -1.37
C ALA A 47 -8.04 2.57 -1.61
N GLY A 48 -7.31 1.93 -0.69
CA GLY A 48 -6.98 0.51 -0.79
C GLY A 48 -7.07 -0.20 0.56
N THR A 49 -7.23 -1.52 0.49
CA THR A 49 -7.26 -2.41 1.67
C THR A 49 -6.10 -3.38 1.68
N ILE A 50 -5.24 -3.37 0.67
CA ILE A 50 -4.12 -4.32 0.56
C ILE A 50 -2.82 -3.58 0.76
N ILE A 51 -1.97 -4.08 1.67
CA ILE A 51 -0.58 -3.63 1.82
C ILE A 51 0.34 -4.72 1.33
N TYR A 52 1.18 -4.42 0.35
CA TYR A 52 2.30 -5.26 -0.04
C TYR A 52 3.57 -4.78 0.66
N VAL A 53 4.37 -5.74 1.14
CA VAL A 53 5.71 -5.49 1.66
C VAL A 53 6.70 -6.02 0.65
N PHE A 54 7.59 -5.16 0.17
CA PHE A 54 8.63 -5.48 -0.77
C PHE A 54 9.99 -5.43 -0.09
N ASP A 55 10.90 -6.30 -0.52
CA ASP A 55 12.32 -6.08 -0.28
C ASP A 55 12.88 -4.98 -1.21
N TRP A 56 14.14 -4.61 -1.02
CA TRP A 56 14.81 -3.61 -1.85
C TRP A 56 15.14 -4.09 -3.28
N ASN A 57 14.92 -5.37 -3.59
CA ASN A 57 15.02 -5.92 -4.93
C ASN A 57 13.69 -5.86 -5.69
N GLY A 58 12.60 -5.48 -5.02
CA GLY A 58 11.25 -5.39 -5.57
C GLY A 58 10.44 -6.70 -5.48
N GLU A 59 10.91 -7.68 -4.73
CA GLU A 59 10.18 -8.92 -4.47
C GLU A 59 9.14 -8.70 -3.38
N ALA A 60 7.88 -9.09 -3.64
CA ALA A 60 6.81 -9.03 -2.67
C ALA A 60 6.96 -10.17 -1.65
N ILE A 61 7.39 -9.84 -0.43
CA ILE A 61 7.67 -10.82 0.62
C ILE A 61 6.49 -11.03 1.57
N LYS A 62 5.55 -10.08 1.68
CA LYS A 62 4.34 -10.18 2.52
C LYS A 62 3.17 -9.42 1.92
N LYS A 63 1.96 -9.81 2.34
CA LYS A 63 0.69 -9.16 2.04
C LYS A 63 -0.13 -9.04 3.32
N TYR A 64 -0.67 -7.86 3.59
CA TYR A 64 -1.67 -7.62 4.64
C TYR A 64 -2.99 -7.19 4.01
N GLU A 65 -4.10 -7.63 4.60
CA GLU A 65 -5.46 -7.20 4.24
C GLU A 65 -6.05 -6.41 5.41
N LEU A 66 -6.44 -5.17 5.14
CA LEU A 66 -7.05 -4.25 6.08
C LEU A 66 -8.57 -4.39 6.02
N ASN A 67 -9.23 -4.28 7.16
CA ASN A 67 -10.70 -4.32 7.25
C ASN A 67 -11.36 -2.97 6.90
N VAL A 68 -10.58 -1.90 6.76
CA VAL A 68 -11.04 -0.56 6.39
C VAL A 68 -10.15 -0.04 5.24
N PRO A 69 -10.72 0.54 4.18
CA PRO A 69 -9.93 1.16 3.13
C PRO A 69 -9.27 2.45 3.62
N VAL A 70 -8.00 2.61 3.24
CA VAL A 70 -7.14 3.72 3.66
C VAL A 70 -6.52 4.39 2.44
N THR A 71 -6.07 5.63 2.59
CA THR A 71 -5.52 6.47 1.50
C THR A 71 -4.04 6.81 1.69
N LEU A 72 -3.59 6.85 2.94
CA LEU A 72 -2.20 7.14 3.33
C LEU A 72 -1.77 6.11 4.37
N ILE A 73 -0.50 5.70 4.31
CA ILE A 73 0.08 4.79 5.29
C ILE A 73 1.44 5.27 5.79
N SER A 74 1.80 4.86 7.00
CA SER A 74 3.14 4.97 7.57
C SER A 74 3.38 3.79 8.51
N VAL A 75 4.62 3.38 8.71
CA VAL A 75 4.99 2.28 9.61
C VAL A 75 5.87 2.80 10.74
N ASP A 76 5.68 2.25 11.94
CA ASP A 76 6.49 2.60 13.10
C ASP A 76 7.95 2.14 12.95
N ASN A 77 8.81 2.58 13.88
CA ASN A 77 10.24 2.28 13.81
C ASN A 77 10.59 0.81 14.06
N LYS A 78 9.61 -0.03 14.47
CA LYS A 78 9.82 -1.44 14.82
C LYS A 78 9.24 -2.42 13.78
N ASP A 79 8.57 -1.91 12.74
CA ASP A 79 7.79 -2.71 11.79
C ASP A 79 6.69 -3.54 12.50
N GLU A 80 6.13 -2.99 13.59
CA GLU A 80 5.09 -3.63 14.41
C GLU A 80 3.72 -3.00 14.19
N MET A 81 3.70 -1.69 13.89
CA MET A 81 2.48 -0.91 13.75
C MET A 81 2.44 -0.18 12.40
N LEU A 82 1.31 -0.32 11.70
CA LEU A 82 0.94 0.46 10.53
C LEU A 82 -0.07 1.53 10.94
N TYR A 83 0.24 2.79 10.67
CA TYR A 83 -0.67 3.92 10.80
C TYR A 83 -1.23 4.28 9.45
N ALA A 84 -2.52 4.62 9.37
CA ALA A 84 -3.15 4.94 8.12
C ALA A 84 -4.30 5.93 8.28
N PHE A 85 -4.60 6.68 7.23
CA PHE A 85 -5.80 7.54 7.17
C PHE A 85 -6.92 6.86 6.40
N SER A 86 -8.09 6.70 7.01
CA SER A 86 -9.34 6.41 6.32
C SER A 86 -10.19 7.67 6.22
N ASN A 87 -10.99 7.81 5.16
CA ASN A 87 -11.89 8.95 4.95
C ASN A 87 -13.35 8.49 4.88
N MET A 88 -13.73 7.46 5.66
CA MET A 88 -15.07 6.88 5.62
C MET A 88 -15.66 6.71 7.02
N PRO A 89 -16.77 7.42 7.37
CA PRO A 89 -17.34 8.58 6.66
C PRO A 89 -16.50 9.85 6.83
N ASP A 90 -15.73 9.94 7.92
CA ASP A 90 -14.89 11.07 8.28
C ASP A 90 -13.40 10.68 8.26
N PRO A 91 -12.48 11.67 8.20
CA PRO A 91 -11.05 11.40 8.30
C PRO A 91 -10.67 10.83 9.68
N GLU A 92 -10.20 9.59 9.69
CA GLU A 92 -9.76 8.88 10.89
C GLU A 92 -8.32 8.39 10.76
N LEU A 93 -7.52 8.63 11.81
CA LEU A 93 -6.21 8.00 11.97
C LEU A 93 -6.39 6.62 12.61
N ILE A 94 -6.14 5.58 11.83
CA ILE A 94 -6.26 4.18 12.24
C ILE A 94 -4.86 3.59 12.47
N ARG A 95 -4.75 2.67 13.43
CA ARG A 95 -3.55 1.87 13.65
C ARG A 95 -3.85 0.39 13.51
N PHE A 96 -2.96 -0.34 12.85
CA PHE A 96 -3.02 -1.79 12.69
C PHE A 96 -1.75 -2.43 13.24
N LYS A 97 -1.90 -3.53 13.96
CA LYS A 97 -0.78 -4.37 14.38
C LYS A 97 -0.42 -5.32 13.23
N ILE A 98 0.82 -5.31 12.79
CA ILE A 98 1.30 -6.08 11.63
C ILE A 98 2.39 -7.12 11.96
N LYS A 99 2.73 -7.26 13.25
CA LYS A 99 3.65 -8.24 13.82
C LYS A 99 3.22 -8.67 15.22
#